data_AF-A0A921RM12-F1
#
_entry.id   AF-A0A921RM12-F1
#
_cell.length_a   1.000
_cell.length_b   1.000
_cell.length_c   1.000
_cell.angle_alpha   90.00
_cell.angle_beta   90.00
_cell.angle_gamma   90.00
#
_symmetry.space_group_name_H-M   'P 1'
#
loop_
_entity.id
_entity.type
_entity.pdbx_description
1 polymer ?
#
loop_
_entity_poly.entity_id
_entity_poly.type
_entity_poly.pdbx_seq_one_letter_code
_entity_poly.pdbx_strand_id
1 'polypeptide(L)'
;MTSSAYVFGHVPAATGDHKVLRVFTAVYDGRTIRQPCEVLTVVSGDDGEQQRWRPAPSPPVPVDTLDPRHRAVTGGVAHFLVPQRAEYDVIVSFDLAAEQWRPSLLRCPLPKAKRHCHSSSLSLVELNGCLAFVHPDYRAYAMDMWLLVDLEKGPAWVRVESLPLGKILRNKQEIMARPLMVLEDGRIVFWVRAPYNVVRVYNPRTGECEETVDFGKLTSIVGLYRGDLLGLNQY
;
A
#
# COMPACT_ATOMS: atom_id res chain seq x y z
N MET A 1 -4.56 -1.95 -24.16
CA MET A 1 -3.48 -1.53 -23.22
C MET A 1 -3.31 -2.63 -22.18
N THR A 2 -2.09 -2.94 -21.77
CA THR A 2 -1.79 -3.93 -20.72
C THR A 2 -0.96 -3.32 -19.59
N SER A 3 -1.18 -3.77 -18.36
CA SER A 3 -0.38 -3.41 -17.19
C SER A 3 -0.43 -4.52 -16.15
N SER A 4 0.43 -4.47 -15.13
CA SER A 4 0.47 -5.48 -14.06
C SER A 4 0.72 -4.84 -12.70
N ALA A 5 0.04 -5.35 -11.68
CA ALA A 5 0.33 -5.09 -10.28
C ALA A 5 1.09 -6.28 -9.67
N TYR A 6 1.99 -5.96 -8.75
CA TYR A 6 2.67 -6.93 -7.91
C TYR A 6 2.48 -6.53 -6.46
N VAL A 7 2.17 -7.52 -5.63
CA VAL A 7 2.02 -7.35 -4.19
C VAL A 7 2.77 -8.48 -3.49
N PHE A 8 3.72 -8.12 -2.64
CA PHE A 8 4.55 -9.06 -1.88
C PHE A 8 4.14 -9.01 -0.41
N GLY A 9 3.95 -10.18 0.20
CA GLY A 9 3.49 -10.27 1.58
C GLY A 9 3.95 -11.53 2.29
N HIS A 10 4.22 -11.41 3.58
CA HIS A 10 4.46 -12.53 4.49
C HIS A 10 3.15 -13.20 4.88
N VAL A 11 3.12 -14.53 4.97
CA VAL A 11 1.94 -15.34 5.34
C VAL A 11 2.13 -15.91 6.76
N PRO A 12 1.58 -15.25 7.80
CA PRO A 12 1.90 -15.63 9.19
C PRO A 12 1.32 -16.97 9.65
N ALA A 13 0.18 -17.37 9.09
CA ALA A 13 -0.67 -18.42 9.67
C ALA A 13 -0.44 -19.84 9.11
N ALA A 14 0.35 -20.01 8.05
CA ALA A 14 0.46 -21.29 7.33
C ALA A 14 1.86 -21.91 7.36
N THR A 15 2.90 -21.12 7.10
CA THR A 15 4.26 -21.63 6.85
C THR A 15 5.40 -20.67 7.19
N GLY A 16 5.11 -19.38 7.41
CA GLY A 16 6.15 -18.33 7.47
C GLY A 16 6.68 -17.92 6.09
N ASP A 17 6.11 -18.45 5.02
CA ASP A 17 6.52 -18.14 3.66
C ASP A 17 6.13 -16.72 3.26
N HIS A 18 6.86 -16.20 2.27
CA HIS A 18 6.45 -15.01 1.55
C HIS A 18 5.76 -15.41 0.25
N LYS A 19 4.76 -14.62 -0.15
CA LYS A 19 4.07 -14.81 -1.42
C LYS A 19 4.04 -13.52 -2.22
N VAL A 20 4.09 -13.66 -3.53
CA VAL A 20 3.84 -12.59 -4.50
C VAL A 20 2.51 -12.87 -5.20
N LEU A 21 1.57 -11.95 -5.07
CA LEU A 21 0.39 -11.88 -5.94
C LEU A 21 0.70 -10.99 -7.13
N ARG A 22 0.44 -11.49 -8.34
CA ARG A 22 0.48 -10.73 -9.59
C ARG A 22 -0.94 -10.62 -10.15
N VAL A 23 -1.34 -9.40 -10.48
CA VAL A 23 -2.62 -9.11 -11.15
C VAL A 23 -2.33 -8.44 -12.48
N PHE A 24 -2.72 -9.05 -13.58
CA PHE A 24 -2.62 -8.44 -14.90
C PHE A 24 -3.86 -7.63 -15.20
N THR A 25 -3.73 -6.63 -16.07
CA THR A 25 -4.85 -5.93 -16.68
C THR A 25 -4.69 -6.00 -18.18
N ALA A 26 -5.69 -6.54 -18.86
CA ALA A 26 -5.83 -6.45 -20.30
C ALA A 26 -7.13 -5.72 -20.64
N VAL A 27 -7.01 -4.59 -21.33
CA VAL A 27 -8.14 -3.83 -21.86
C VAL A 27 -8.33 -4.19 -23.33
N TYR A 28 -9.43 -4.88 -23.62
CA TYR A 28 -9.93 -5.14 -24.96
C TYR A 28 -10.94 -4.06 -25.31
N ASP A 29 -11.07 -3.72 -26.61
CA ASP A 29 -12.11 -2.85 -27.18
C ASP A 29 -12.36 -1.47 -26.50
N GLY A 30 -11.49 -1.07 -25.58
CA GLY A 30 -11.64 0.13 -24.75
C GLY A 30 -12.67 -0.01 -23.62
N ARG A 31 -13.36 -1.15 -23.46
CA ARG A 31 -14.43 -1.34 -22.47
C ARG A 31 -14.24 -2.61 -21.64
N THR A 32 -13.81 -3.70 -22.26
CA THR A 32 -13.70 -5.00 -21.59
C THR A 32 -12.38 -5.12 -20.85
N ILE A 33 -12.44 -5.20 -19.52
CA ILE A 33 -11.27 -5.38 -18.66
C ILE A 33 -11.21 -6.84 -18.20
N ARG A 34 -10.09 -7.52 -18.44
CA ARG A 34 -9.78 -8.83 -17.84
C ARG A 34 -8.58 -8.72 -16.90
N GLN A 35 -8.69 -9.38 -15.75
CA GLN A 35 -7.64 -9.40 -14.75
C GLN A 35 -7.31 -10.81 -14.26
N PRO A 36 -6.56 -11.61 -15.05
CA PRO A 36 -6.04 -12.88 -14.56
C PRO A 36 -5.05 -12.61 -13.42
N CYS A 37 -5.05 -13.50 -12.43
CA CYS A 37 -4.18 -13.41 -11.26
C CYS A 37 -3.33 -14.66 -11.15
N GLU A 38 -2.13 -14.51 -10.59
CA GLU A 38 -1.26 -15.61 -10.27
C GLU A 38 -0.54 -15.37 -8.95
N VAL A 39 -0.17 -16.45 -8.28
CA VAL A 39 0.57 -16.43 -7.02
C VAL A 39 1.87 -17.19 -7.18
N LEU A 40 2.92 -16.63 -6.61
CA LEU A 40 4.22 -17.27 -6.43
C LEU A 40 4.51 -17.38 -4.93
N THR A 41 4.92 -18.56 -4.47
CA THR A 41 5.48 -18.71 -3.13
C THR A 41 6.99 -18.56 -3.22
N VAL A 42 7.54 -17.64 -2.42
CA VAL A 42 8.97 -17.37 -2.33
C VAL A 42 9.49 -18.17 -1.14
N VAL A 43 10.11 -19.30 -1.43
CA VAL A 43 10.76 -20.17 -0.44
C VAL A 43 12.24 -19.83 -0.33
N SER A 44 12.74 -19.82 0.91
CA SER A 44 14.16 -19.68 1.22
C SER A 44 14.79 -21.07 1.33
N GLY A 45 15.56 -21.50 0.32
CA GLY A 45 16.28 -22.77 0.31
C GLY A 45 16.89 -23.10 -1.06
N ASP A 46 18.03 -23.80 -1.05
CA ASP A 46 18.74 -24.32 -2.24
C ASP A 46 18.14 -25.62 -2.79
N ASP A 47 17.05 -26.11 -2.17
CA ASP A 47 16.34 -27.28 -2.66
C ASP A 47 15.71 -26.91 -4.00
N GLY A 48 16.25 -27.47 -5.09
CA GLY A 48 15.96 -27.16 -6.49
C GLY A 48 14.51 -27.35 -6.98
N GLU A 49 13.53 -27.26 -6.10
CA GLU A 49 12.12 -27.03 -6.41
C GLU A 49 11.99 -25.69 -7.16
N GLN A 50 11.69 -25.79 -8.45
CA GLN A 50 11.41 -24.60 -9.25
C GLN A 50 10.19 -23.86 -8.68
N GLN A 51 10.43 -22.66 -8.15
CA GLN A 51 9.37 -21.72 -7.82
C GLN A 51 8.57 -21.42 -9.10
N ARG A 52 7.28 -21.72 -9.08
CA ARG A 52 6.39 -21.56 -10.24
C ARG A 52 5.20 -20.68 -9.88
N TRP A 53 4.88 -19.79 -10.81
CA TRP A 53 3.62 -19.05 -10.79
C TRP A 53 2.45 -20.02 -10.96
N ARG A 54 1.42 -19.87 -10.12
CA ARG A 54 0.20 -20.67 -10.16
C ARG A 54 -0.99 -19.75 -10.42
N PRO A 55 -1.97 -20.17 -11.23
CA PRO A 55 -3.20 -19.40 -11.42
C PRO A 55 -3.92 -19.17 -10.08
N ALA A 56 -4.45 -17.96 -9.90
CA ALA A 56 -5.32 -17.59 -8.80
C ALA A 56 -6.63 -16.99 -9.34
N PRO A 57 -7.72 -17.01 -8.56
CA PRO A 57 -8.99 -16.43 -9.00
C PRO A 57 -8.83 -14.95 -9.39
N SER A 58 -9.62 -14.48 -10.36
CA SER A 58 -9.69 -13.05 -10.71
C SER A 58 -10.37 -12.23 -9.61
N PRO A 59 -10.06 -10.92 -9.50
CA PRO A 59 -10.71 -10.08 -8.50
C PRO A 59 -12.21 -9.96 -8.76
N PRO A 60 -13.03 -9.84 -7.70
CA PRO A 60 -14.48 -9.65 -7.85
C PRO A 60 -14.84 -8.31 -8.52
N VAL A 61 -13.88 -7.39 -8.57
CA VAL A 61 -14.01 -6.04 -9.12
C VAL A 61 -12.69 -5.63 -9.79
N PRO A 62 -12.71 -4.89 -10.91
CA PRO A 62 -11.46 -4.42 -11.51
C PRO A 62 -10.63 -3.56 -10.53
N VAL A 63 -9.36 -3.90 -10.33
CA VAL A 63 -8.42 -3.19 -9.46
C VAL A 63 -7.46 -2.30 -10.25
N ASP A 64 -6.93 -1.25 -9.63
CA ASP A 64 -5.87 -0.43 -10.23
C ASP A 64 -4.54 -1.19 -10.26
N THR A 65 -4.03 -1.43 -11.47
CA THR A 65 -2.72 -2.05 -11.71
C THR A 65 -1.60 -1.06 -12.02
N LEU A 66 -1.91 0.22 -12.20
CA LEU A 66 -0.95 1.28 -12.54
C LEU A 66 -0.39 1.98 -11.31
N ASP A 67 -1.23 2.37 -10.35
CA ASP A 67 -0.78 3.14 -9.19
C ASP A 67 -0.33 2.20 -8.04
N PRO A 68 0.98 2.12 -7.73
CA PRO A 68 1.46 1.29 -6.63
C PRO A 68 0.95 1.75 -5.26
N ARG A 69 0.51 3.01 -5.14
CA ARG A 69 0.03 3.57 -3.87
C ARG A 69 -1.35 3.06 -3.48
N HIS A 70 -2.09 2.49 -4.42
CA HIS A 70 -3.42 1.94 -4.18
C HIS A 70 -3.37 0.53 -3.58
N ARG A 71 -2.19 0.07 -3.16
CA ARG A 71 -1.97 -1.30 -2.71
C ARG A 71 -1.16 -1.34 -1.42
N ALA A 72 -1.55 -2.21 -0.50
CA ALA A 72 -0.83 -2.47 0.74
C ALA A 72 -1.02 -3.93 1.17
N VAL A 73 -0.13 -4.44 2.02
CA VAL A 73 -0.30 -5.76 2.64
C VAL A 73 -0.33 -5.61 4.14
N THR A 74 -1.35 -6.15 4.80
CA THR A 74 -1.43 -6.19 6.26
C THR A 74 -1.87 -7.58 6.71
N GLY A 75 -1.19 -8.16 7.71
CA GLY A 75 -1.54 -9.47 8.27
C GLY A 75 -1.65 -10.61 7.25
N GLY A 76 -0.84 -10.61 6.19
CA GLY A 76 -0.94 -11.62 5.12
C GLY A 76 -2.09 -11.40 4.12
N VAL A 77 -2.69 -10.22 4.12
CA VAL A 77 -3.79 -9.85 3.21
C VAL A 77 -3.34 -8.72 2.32
N ALA A 78 -3.43 -8.92 1.00
CA ALA A 78 -3.19 -7.88 0.01
C ALA A 78 -4.46 -7.06 -0.23
N HIS A 79 -4.36 -5.74 -0.07
CA HIS A 79 -5.48 -4.81 -0.20
C HIS A 79 -5.29 -3.91 -1.43
N PHE A 80 -6.37 -3.70 -2.18
CA PHE A 80 -6.39 -2.87 -3.37
C PHE A 80 -7.50 -1.83 -3.26
N LEU A 81 -7.14 -0.55 -3.34
CA LEU A 81 -8.08 0.55 -3.43
C LEU A 81 -8.67 0.58 -4.84
N VAL A 82 -10.00 0.63 -4.91
CA VAL A 82 -10.75 0.72 -6.16
C VAL A 82 -11.46 2.07 -6.15
N PRO A 83 -10.84 3.12 -6.70
CA PRO A 83 -11.42 4.44 -6.68
C PRO A 83 -12.63 4.54 -7.61
N GLN A 84 -13.47 5.55 -7.36
CA GLN A 84 -14.56 5.99 -8.24
C GLN A 84 -15.77 5.05 -8.36
N ARG A 85 -16.03 4.23 -7.34
CA ARG A 85 -17.32 3.54 -7.24
C ARG A 85 -18.33 4.44 -6.53
N ALA A 86 -19.48 4.70 -7.15
CA ALA A 86 -20.64 5.38 -6.54
C ALA A 86 -20.28 6.54 -5.56
N GLU A 87 -20.83 6.53 -4.34
CA GLU A 87 -20.58 7.53 -3.28
C GLU A 87 -19.25 7.29 -2.51
N TYR A 88 -18.74 6.04 -2.52
CA TYR A 88 -17.54 5.63 -1.76
C TYR A 88 -16.61 4.75 -2.58
N ASP A 89 -15.31 5.02 -2.46
CA ASP A 89 -14.33 4.02 -2.87
C ASP A 89 -14.44 2.78 -1.97
N VAL A 90 -14.04 1.65 -2.56
CA VAL A 90 -13.99 0.38 -1.87
C VAL A 90 -12.58 -0.18 -1.89
N ILE A 91 -12.29 -1.05 -0.95
CA ILE A 91 -11.07 -1.83 -0.89
C ILE A 91 -11.46 -3.29 -1.07
N VAL A 92 -10.85 -3.93 -2.06
CA VAL A 92 -10.93 -5.37 -2.28
C VAL A 92 -9.67 -6.02 -1.74
N SER A 93 -9.81 -7.21 -1.16
CA SER A 93 -8.74 -7.87 -0.42
C SER A 93 -8.51 -9.29 -0.92
N PHE A 94 -7.27 -9.71 -1.00
CA PHE A 94 -6.84 -11.07 -1.35
C PHE A 94 -6.10 -11.67 -0.16
N ASP A 95 -6.57 -12.82 0.29
CA ASP A 95 -5.95 -13.58 1.36
C ASP A 95 -4.80 -14.42 0.79
N LEU A 96 -3.55 -14.10 1.17
CA LEU A 96 -2.39 -14.78 0.62
C LEU A 96 -2.27 -16.22 1.13
N ALA A 97 -2.76 -16.52 2.33
CA ALA A 97 -2.74 -17.88 2.87
C ALA A 97 -3.70 -18.77 2.09
N ALA A 98 -4.96 -18.33 1.96
CA ALA A 98 -6.01 -19.08 1.27
C ALA A 98 -5.93 -18.97 -0.27
N GLU A 99 -5.08 -18.09 -0.80
CA GLU A 99 -4.95 -17.74 -2.22
C GLU A 99 -6.30 -17.38 -2.87
N GLN A 100 -7.13 -16.64 -2.13
CA GLN A 100 -8.50 -16.31 -2.53
C GLN A 100 -8.83 -14.83 -2.28
N TRP A 101 -9.64 -14.26 -3.16
CA TRP A 101 -10.25 -12.96 -2.92
C TRP A 101 -11.30 -13.07 -1.82
N ARG A 102 -11.28 -12.13 -0.89
CA ARG A 102 -12.31 -12.02 0.15
C ARG A 102 -13.62 -11.57 -0.49
N PRO A 103 -14.77 -12.18 -0.11
CA PRO A 103 -16.05 -11.87 -0.74
C PRO A 103 -16.58 -10.47 -0.35
N SER A 104 -16.21 -9.97 0.83
CA SER A 104 -16.64 -8.67 1.33
C SER A 104 -15.77 -7.53 0.79
N LEU A 105 -16.42 -6.49 0.26
CA LEU A 105 -15.77 -5.22 -0.07
C LEU A 105 -15.74 -4.33 1.18
N LEU A 106 -14.56 -3.81 1.52
CA LEU A 106 -14.41 -2.83 2.60
C LEU A 106 -14.72 -1.44 2.05
N ARG A 107 -15.53 -0.66 2.77
CA ARG A 107 -15.80 0.74 2.40
C ARG A 107 -14.69 1.64 2.92
N CYS A 108 -14.21 2.58 2.09
CA CYS A 108 -13.26 3.59 2.56
C CYS A 108 -13.91 4.55 3.56
N PRO A 109 -13.14 5.09 4.53
CA PRO A 109 -13.68 5.94 5.60
C PRO A 109 -14.13 7.32 5.13
N LEU A 110 -13.64 7.78 3.98
CA LEU A 110 -13.90 9.12 3.47
C LEU A 110 -14.78 9.07 2.20
N PRO A 111 -16.02 9.61 2.26
CA PRO A 111 -16.89 9.73 1.08
C PRO A 111 -16.24 10.56 -0.02
N LYS A 112 -16.54 10.26 -1.28
CA LYS A 112 -15.98 10.97 -2.44
C LYS A 112 -16.26 12.48 -2.40
N ALA A 113 -17.45 12.88 -1.97
CA ALA A 113 -17.87 14.28 -1.89
C ALA A 113 -17.06 15.14 -0.91
N LYS A 114 -16.38 14.51 0.06
CA LYS A 114 -15.56 15.20 1.08
C LYS A 114 -14.07 15.24 0.71
N ARG A 115 -13.69 14.78 -0.49
CA ARG A 115 -12.30 14.74 -0.92
C ARG A 115 -11.90 16.02 -1.61
N HIS A 116 -10.67 16.44 -1.38
CA HIS A 116 -10.10 17.64 -1.98
C HIS A 116 -8.86 17.35 -2.83
N CYS A 117 -8.67 16.08 -3.20
CA CYS A 117 -7.59 15.61 -4.06
C CYS A 117 -8.11 14.69 -5.17
N HIS A 118 -7.27 14.44 -6.19
CA HIS A 118 -7.54 13.42 -7.19
C HIS A 118 -7.44 12.01 -6.57
N SER A 119 -8.16 11.02 -7.13
CA SER A 119 -8.09 9.63 -6.64
C SER A 119 -6.69 9.04 -6.70
N SER A 120 -5.87 9.48 -7.66
CA SER A 120 -4.46 9.09 -7.71
C SER A 120 -3.67 9.61 -6.52
N SER A 121 -4.10 10.64 -5.77
CA SER A 121 -3.37 11.10 -4.58
C SER A 121 -3.65 10.25 -3.34
N LEU A 122 -4.69 9.40 -3.37
CA LEU A 122 -5.01 8.49 -2.27
C LEU A 122 -3.98 7.37 -2.16
N SER A 123 -3.78 6.86 -0.95
CA SER A 123 -2.94 5.67 -0.77
C SER A 123 -3.43 4.75 0.33
N LEU A 124 -3.10 3.47 0.17
CA LEU A 124 -3.10 2.48 1.24
C LEU A 124 -1.67 2.23 1.69
N VAL A 125 -1.48 2.01 2.98
CA VAL A 125 -0.19 1.60 3.54
C VAL A 125 -0.41 0.74 4.78
N GLU A 126 0.57 -0.10 5.10
CA GLU A 126 0.65 -0.79 6.38
C GLU A 126 1.39 0.10 7.39
N LEU A 127 0.78 0.38 8.54
CA LEU A 127 1.41 1.10 9.65
C LEU A 127 1.19 0.31 10.95
N ASN A 128 2.28 -0.23 11.51
CA ASN A 128 2.28 -0.97 12.79
C ASN A 128 1.23 -2.08 12.86
N GLY A 129 1.17 -2.91 11.82
CA GLY A 129 0.24 -4.02 11.66
C GLY A 129 -1.15 -3.61 11.18
N CYS A 130 -1.46 -2.31 11.09
CA CYS A 130 -2.77 -1.81 10.71
C CYS A 130 -2.81 -1.37 9.24
N LEU A 131 -3.93 -1.63 8.56
CA LEU A 131 -4.19 -1.04 7.24
C LEU A 131 -4.58 0.42 7.44
N ALA A 132 -3.82 1.33 6.83
CA ALA A 132 -4.10 2.75 6.85
C ALA A 132 -4.60 3.25 5.49
N PHE A 133 -5.64 4.07 5.50
CA PHE A 133 -6.07 4.88 4.35
C PHE A 133 -5.56 6.30 4.53
N VAL A 134 -4.90 6.84 3.51
CA VAL A 134 -4.24 8.16 3.55
C VAL A 134 -4.89 9.09 2.52
N HIS A 135 -5.32 10.26 3.00
CA HIS A 135 -5.86 11.36 2.19
C HIS A 135 -5.03 12.62 2.39
N PRO A 136 -4.28 13.07 1.37
CA PRO A 136 -3.67 14.39 1.40
C PRO A 136 -4.73 15.47 1.10
N ASP A 137 -5.07 16.27 2.10
CA ASP A 137 -5.86 17.48 1.92
C ASP A 137 -4.93 18.66 1.59
N TYR A 138 -4.72 18.86 0.28
CA TYR A 138 -3.91 19.96 -0.21
C TYR A 138 -4.53 21.35 0.02
N ARG A 139 -5.84 21.45 0.31
CA ARG A 139 -6.49 22.73 0.63
C ARG A 139 -6.23 23.13 2.07
N ALA A 140 -6.38 22.19 3.00
CA ALA A 140 -6.05 22.39 4.41
C ALA A 140 -4.54 22.29 4.70
N TYR A 141 -3.76 21.87 3.71
CA TYR A 141 -2.34 21.57 3.82
C TYR A 141 -2.06 20.56 4.95
N ALA A 142 -2.90 19.53 5.00
CA ALA A 142 -2.90 18.49 6.02
C ALA A 142 -2.96 17.09 5.39
N MET A 143 -2.46 16.09 6.11
CA MET A 143 -2.58 14.68 5.74
C MET A 143 -3.47 14.00 6.75
N ASP A 144 -4.64 13.55 6.30
CA ASP A 144 -5.55 12.76 7.10
C ASP A 144 -5.26 11.27 6.92
N MET A 145 -5.33 10.55 8.02
CA MET A 145 -5.17 9.10 8.02
C MET A 145 -6.27 8.44 8.86
N TRP A 146 -6.64 7.24 8.42
CA TRP A 146 -7.55 6.38 9.17
C TRP A 146 -6.93 4.99 9.26
N LEU A 147 -6.96 4.40 10.44
CA LEU A 147 -6.51 3.04 10.68
C LEU A 147 -7.72 2.11 10.72
N LEU A 148 -7.63 0.99 10.01
CA LEU A 148 -8.61 -0.08 10.09
C LEU A 148 -8.33 -0.89 11.35
N VAL A 149 -9.32 -0.94 12.24
CA VAL A 149 -9.28 -1.66 13.51
C VAL A 149 -10.44 -2.66 13.60
N ASP A 150 -10.45 -3.45 14.67
CA ASP A 150 -11.55 -4.34 15.06
C ASP A 150 -11.97 -5.36 13.99
N LEU A 151 -11.00 -5.93 13.27
CA LEU A 151 -11.25 -6.91 12.20
C LEU A 151 -12.11 -8.11 12.65
N GLU A 152 -12.05 -8.48 13.93
CA GLU A 152 -12.82 -9.60 14.51
C GLU A 152 -14.30 -9.27 14.78
N LYS A 153 -14.60 -8.03 15.21
CA LYS A 153 -15.96 -7.60 15.58
C LYS A 153 -16.70 -6.89 14.46
N GLY A 154 -15.96 -6.50 13.42
CA GLY A 154 -16.46 -5.79 12.27
C GLY A 154 -15.49 -4.64 11.93
N PRO A 155 -15.02 -4.56 10.67
CA PRO A 155 -14.01 -3.57 10.28
C PRO A 155 -14.50 -2.15 10.53
N ALA A 156 -13.78 -1.43 11.40
CA ALA A 156 -14.06 -0.04 11.73
C ALA A 156 -12.85 0.85 11.40
N TRP A 157 -13.10 2.07 10.93
CA TRP A 157 -12.04 3.03 10.64
C TRP A 157 -11.96 4.07 11.75
N VAL A 158 -10.78 4.20 12.36
CA VAL A 158 -10.48 5.23 13.36
C VAL A 158 -9.62 6.30 12.70
N ARG A 159 -10.10 7.55 12.70
CA ARG A 159 -9.30 8.70 12.24
C ARG A 159 -8.21 8.98 13.27
N VAL A 160 -6.98 9.13 12.81
CA VAL A 160 -5.86 9.61 13.65
C VAL A 160 -5.66 11.11 13.46
N GLU A 161 -4.85 11.71 14.33
CA GLU A 161 -4.52 13.13 14.24
C GLU A 161 -3.89 13.47 12.88
N SER A 162 -4.39 14.55 12.28
CA SER A 162 -3.95 15.01 10.97
C SER A 162 -2.53 15.55 11.05
N LEU A 163 -1.68 15.18 10.09
CA LEU A 163 -0.31 15.66 10.05
C LEU A 163 -0.20 16.94 9.22
N PRO A 164 0.62 17.91 9.65
CA PRO A 164 0.82 19.14 8.88
C PRO A 164 1.68 18.86 7.63
N LEU A 165 1.07 18.83 6.44
CA LEU A 165 1.80 18.54 5.20
C LEU A 165 2.95 19.51 4.96
N GLY A 166 2.83 20.77 5.39
CA GLY A 166 3.89 21.77 5.27
C GLY A 166 5.15 21.52 6.09
N LYS A 167 5.12 20.59 7.03
CA LYS A 167 6.33 20.11 7.72
C LYS A 167 7.02 18.99 6.94
N ILE A 168 6.28 18.26 6.12
CA ILE A 168 6.76 17.11 5.34
C ILE A 168 7.20 17.55 3.94
N LEU A 169 6.39 18.39 3.29
CA LEU A 169 6.65 19.02 2.00
C LEU A 169 7.33 20.37 2.22
N ARG A 170 8.62 20.47 1.86
CA ARG A 170 9.47 21.63 2.16
C ARG A 170 9.45 22.70 1.05
N ASN A 171 9.14 22.31 -0.18
CA ASN A 171 9.13 23.22 -1.32
C ASN A 171 7.83 23.12 -2.12
N LYS A 172 7.52 24.15 -2.93
CA LYS A 172 6.29 24.20 -3.73
C LYS A 172 6.28 23.23 -4.91
N GLN A 173 7.44 22.67 -5.26
CA GLN A 173 7.59 21.69 -6.33
C GLN A 173 7.35 20.25 -5.84
N GLU A 174 7.35 20.03 -4.53
CA GLU A 174 6.98 18.77 -3.89
C GLU A 174 5.46 18.62 -3.89
N ILE A 175 4.99 17.64 -4.65
CA ILE A 175 3.56 17.48 -4.94
C ILE A 175 2.92 16.35 -4.13
N MET A 176 3.71 15.54 -3.43
CA MET A 176 3.21 14.32 -2.81
C MET A 176 4.13 13.85 -1.69
N ALA A 177 3.49 13.43 -0.58
CA ALA A 177 4.11 12.62 0.45
C ALA A 177 3.26 11.36 0.67
N ARG A 178 3.91 10.22 0.92
CA ARG A 178 3.26 8.97 1.31
C ARG A 178 3.99 8.40 2.53
N PRO A 179 3.28 8.10 3.64
CA PRO A 179 3.90 7.39 4.75
C PRO A 179 4.36 5.99 4.29
N LEU A 180 5.48 5.52 4.82
CA LEU A 180 6.08 4.22 4.52
C LEU A 180 6.02 3.29 5.72
N MET A 181 6.38 3.81 6.90
CA MET A 181 6.35 3.08 8.17
C MET A 181 6.39 4.02 9.36
N VAL A 182 6.03 3.50 10.53
CA VAL A 182 6.31 4.11 11.83
C VAL A 182 7.51 3.40 12.44
N LEU A 183 8.48 4.18 12.92
CA LEU A 183 9.66 3.71 13.66
C LEU A 183 9.27 3.38 15.12
N GLU A 184 10.13 2.63 15.82
CA GLU A 184 9.88 2.23 17.21
C GLU A 184 9.71 3.43 18.16
N ASP A 185 10.40 4.53 17.91
CA ASP A 185 10.30 5.78 18.67
C ASP A 185 9.05 6.63 18.33
N GLY A 186 8.23 6.17 17.38
CA GLY A 186 7.01 6.83 16.93
C GLY A 186 7.21 7.87 15.83
N ARG A 187 8.44 8.07 15.32
CA ARG A 187 8.66 8.88 14.11
C ARG A 187 8.10 8.16 12.89
N ILE A 188 7.71 8.93 11.88
CA ILE A 188 7.06 8.42 10.67
C ILE A 188 7.98 8.66 9.47
N VAL A 189 8.27 7.59 8.74
CA VAL A 189 9.05 7.65 7.51
C VAL A 189 8.12 7.99 6.34
N PHE A 190 8.47 9.00 5.56
CA PHE A 190 7.74 9.44 4.37
C PHE A 190 8.58 9.28 3.12
N TRP A 191 7.95 8.81 2.04
CA TRP A 191 8.44 9.03 0.69
C TRP A 191 7.82 10.31 0.14
N VAL A 192 8.66 11.24 -0.32
CA VAL A 192 8.24 12.51 -0.93
C VAL A 192 8.66 12.52 -2.39
N ARG A 193 7.78 12.99 -3.28
CA ARG A 193 7.99 13.00 -4.73
C ARG A 193 7.96 14.40 -5.34
N ALA A 194 8.87 14.57 -6.30
CA ALA A 194 9.14 15.73 -7.12
C ALA A 194 9.78 16.89 -6.33
N PRO A 195 10.80 17.60 -6.86
CA PRO A 195 11.54 17.29 -8.09
C PRO A 195 12.43 16.05 -7.94
N TYR A 196 12.74 15.65 -6.72
CA TYR A 196 13.49 14.44 -6.38
C TYR A 196 12.61 13.45 -5.60
N ASN A 197 13.07 12.22 -5.48
CA ASN A 197 12.42 11.19 -4.67
C ASN A 197 13.24 11.04 -3.40
N VAL A 198 12.71 11.54 -2.29
CA VAL A 198 13.44 11.55 -1.02
C VAL A 198 12.70 10.77 0.04
N VAL A 199 13.45 10.25 1.00
CA VAL A 199 12.91 9.70 2.24
C VAL A 199 13.16 10.70 3.36
N ARG A 200 12.11 10.97 4.12
CA ARG A 200 12.14 11.86 5.28
C ARG A 200 11.64 11.16 6.51
N VAL A 201 12.13 11.57 7.66
CA VAL A 201 11.67 11.11 8.96
C VAL A 201 11.03 12.29 9.67
N TYR A 202 9.74 12.17 9.95
CA TYR A 202 8.95 13.19 10.63
C TYR A 202 8.70 12.78 12.08
N ASN A 203 8.97 13.69 13.01
CA ASN A 203 8.66 13.50 14.42
C ASN A 203 7.33 14.21 14.76
N PRO A 204 6.23 13.46 14.99
CA PRO A 204 4.95 14.08 15.32
C PRO A 204 4.96 14.81 16.67
N ARG A 205 5.90 14.50 17.58
CA ARG A 205 5.99 15.13 18.91
C ARG A 205 6.64 16.51 18.86
N THR A 206 7.68 16.68 18.03
CA THR A 206 8.41 17.95 17.90
C THR A 206 8.00 18.75 16.66
N GLY A 207 7.35 18.12 15.69
CA GLY A 207 7.03 18.70 14.39
C GLY A 207 8.24 18.86 13.47
N GLU A 208 9.40 18.31 13.85
CA GLU A 208 10.61 18.31 13.05
C GLU A 208 10.55 17.24 11.96
N CYS A 209 11.20 17.53 10.83
CA CYS A 209 11.25 16.64 9.69
C CYS A 209 12.67 16.69 9.13
N GLU A 210 13.37 15.56 9.15
CA GLU A 210 14.72 15.41 8.63
C GLU A 210 14.72 14.63 7.31
N GLU A 211 15.66 14.93 6.43
CA GLU A 211 15.84 14.19 5.18
C GLU A 211 16.95 13.18 5.36
N THR A 212 16.69 11.92 5.01
CA THR A 212 17.62 10.82 5.30
C THR A 212 18.22 10.22 4.03
N VAL A 213 17.48 10.18 2.93
CA VAL A 213 17.94 9.60 1.66
C VAL A 213 17.38 10.39 0.49
N ASP A 214 18.21 10.68 -0.51
CA ASP A 214 17.81 11.22 -1.82
C ASP A 214 18.07 10.18 -2.92
N PHE A 215 17.02 9.74 -3.58
CA PHE A 215 17.05 8.80 -4.69
C PHE A 215 17.10 9.47 -6.07
N GLY A 216 17.18 10.79 -6.14
CA GLY A 216 17.20 11.53 -7.38
C GLY A 216 15.87 11.52 -8.13
N LYS A 217 15.90 11.80 -9.43
CA LYS A 217 14.71 12.01 -10.27
C LYS A 217 14.04 10.73 -10.78
N LEU A 218 14.76 9.62 -10.84
CA LEU A 218 14.38 8.44 -11.64
C LEU A 218 13.75 7.30 -10.85
N THR A 219 13.75 7.37 -9.51
CA THR A 219 13.16 6.32 -8.68
C THR A 219 11.64 6.45 -8.64
N SER A 220 10.92 5.41 -9.03
CA SER A 220 9.46 5.42 -9.14
C SER A 220 8.74 4.62 -8.06
N ILE A 221 9.43 3.71 -7.36
CA ILE A 221 8.83 2.77 -6.40
C ILE A 221 9.78 2.57 -5.21
N VAL A 222 9.23 2.69 -4.00
CA VAL A 222 9.88 2.30 -2.74
C VAL A 222 8.99 1.26 -2.07
N GLY A 223 9.50 0.04 -1.95
CA GLY A 223 8.91 -1.06 -1.17
C GLY A 223 9.63 -1.21 0.16
N LEU A 224 8.90 -1.62 1.20
CA LEU A 224 9.48 -1.92 2.51
C LEU A 224 9.56 -3.44 2.68
N TYR A 225 10.74 -3.93 3.06
CA TYR A 225 10.94 -5.29 3.52
C TYR A 225 11.33 -5.25 4.99
N ARG A 226 10.54 -5.90 5.85
CA ARG A 226 10.84 -6.09 7.27
C ARG A 226 11.28 -7.55 7.45
N GLY A 227 12.53 -7.83 7.14
CA GLY A 227 13.16 -9.11 7.35
C GLY A 227 14.67 -8.96 7.33
N ASP A 228 15.39 -9.98 7.77
CA ASP A 228 16.84 -9.95 7.77
C ASP A 228 17.35 -10.25 6.35
N LEU A 229 18.02 -9.28 5.73
CA LEU A 229 18.74 -9.48 4.45
C LEU A 229 20.14 -10.03 4.68
N LEU A 230 20.64 -9.89 5.90
CA LEU A 230 21.93 -10.38 6.35
C LEU A 230 21.61 -11.59 7.20
N GLY A 231 21.56 -12.77 6.61
CA GLY A 231 21.62 -14.03 7.36
C GLY A 231 22.97 -14.15 8.07
N LEU A 232 23.21 -13.31 9.07
CA LEU A 232 24.21 -13.54 10.09
C LEU A 232 23.62 -14.62 10.98
N ASN A 233 23.76 -15.87 10.52
CA ASN A 233 23.66 -17.03 11.39
C ASN A 233 24.56 -16.74 12.60
N GLN A 234 23.94 -16.44 13.73
CA GLN A 234 24.68 -16.43 14.99
C GLN A 234 25.06 -17.88 15.28
N TYR A 235 26.35 -18.05 15.54
CA TYR A 235 27.09 -19.29 15.76
C TYR A 235 26.40 -20.33 16.65
#